data_AF-A0A7Y2E6R5-F1
#
_entry.id   AF-A0A7Y2E6R5-F1
#
_cell.length_a   1.000
_cell.length_b   1.000
_cell.length_c   1.000
_cell.angle_alpha   90.00
_cell.angle_beta   90.00
_cell.angle_gamma   90.00
#
_symmetry.space_group_name_H-M   'P 1'
#
loop_
_entity.id
_entity.type
_entity.pdbx_description
1 polymer ?
#
loop_
_entity_poly.entity_id
_entity_poly.type
_entity_poly.pdbx_seq_one_letter_code
_entity_poly.pdbx_strand_id
1 'polypeptide(L)'
;TKNVRLTEQIAAFHAEAFDEKKRLYYSEESFDDYYYGKGSTYPDGNGCIGILFEQASARGHVQESIHGDLTFPFAIDNQFITTLSTLEAGRRLRGELLEYQQEFFRDALRAGGKASSAGYVFGDPEDRGKTLAMLDLLLRHDIDVYELNKSQNVNGTQVGPGSGYFVPNRQAQHTLVRSVFEPVTEFPDSLFYDVSTWCLPMSMGVPFAPSSSSGRGREVTSLPSLSVPTPPPSSQGSYGYAFAWDEYYAPRLLGRLHQAGIRTKVATRPFTARTTNGTQPFDFGSILIPTGLPGNDNPALQDLLRMGAEEDGVLVSPLVSGLTPSGIDLGSPSLRTLTAPNPLLVIGSGVSSYESGEVWHLLDQRFGIKVNLVEKTRLPNVNLDDYTHLLMVNGNYGSFSEDMVDRIKDWVRSGGILVASKSAVRWVNSVELVALENVDNDEASEEDETPQRIPYARAGADSGSRLTSGAIFEAHVDNTHPLGYGLHDKIAVFRNSNRYIEPVDNPYGNVVQYTSDPFLSGYVTDENLDKLRDSAVAISHRVGGGAVIALVDNPNFRGVWYGTNKLYLNALFFGSIINRTGE
;
A
#
# COMPACT_ATOMS: atom_id res chain seq x y z
N THR A 1 -15.28 3.74 29.25
CA THR A 1 -13.93 4.05 29.83
C THR A 1 -13.92 5.51 30.30
N LYS A 2 -12.84 6.02 30.93
CA LYS A 2 -12.75 7.46 31.31
C LYS A 2 -12.81 8.36 30.05
N ASN A 3 -12.21 7.91 28.95
CA ASN A 3 -12.32 8.55 27.63
C ASN A 3 -13.78 8.69 27.18
N VAL A 4 -14.51 7.58 27.02
CA VAL A 4 -15.93 7.59 26.59
C VAL A 4 -16.80 8.53 27.45
N ARG A 5 -16.63 8.50 28.78
CA ARG A 5 -17.37 9.39 29.67
C ARG A 5 -17.08 10.88 29.42
N LEU A 6 -15.83 11.24 29.14
CA LEU A 6 -15.46 12.61 28.80
C LEU A 6 -16.02 13.00 27.41
N THR A 7 -16.01 12.07 26.46
CA THR A 7 -16.63 12.25 25.14
C THR A 7 -18.13 12.53 25.27
N GLU A 8 -18.86 11.74 26.06
CA GLU A 8 -20.29 11.96 26.35
C GLU A 8 -20.55 13.32 27.02
N GLN A 9 -19.71 13.71 27.99
CA GLN A 9 -19.82 15.01 28.64
C GLN A 9 -19.59 16.17 27.65
N ILE A 10 -18.62 16.05 26.74
CA ILE A 10 -18.37 17.06 25.70
C ILE A 10 -19.55 17.08 24.70
N ALA A 11 -20.06 15.92 24.30
CA ALA A 11 -21.20 15.79 23.40
C ALA A 11 -22.44 16.50 23.92
N ALA A 12 -22.67 16.52 25.25
CA ALA A 12 -23.77 17.28 25.85
C ALA A 12 -23.70 18.80 25.57
N PHE A 13 -22.49 19.39 25.47
CA PHE A 13 -22.34 20.80 25.07
C PHE A 13 -22.70 21.01 23.59
N HIS A 14 -22.39 20.04 22.72
CA HIS A 14 -22.77 20.11 21.32
C HIS A 14 -24.28 19.99 21.14
N ALA A 15 -24.89 19.05 21.86
CA ALA A 15 -26.34 18.86 21.90
C ALA A 15 -27.04 20.16 22.34
N GLU A 16 -26.61 20.78 23.44
CA GLU A 16 -27.18 22.05 23.92
C GLU A 16 -27.08 23.17 22.85
N ALA A 17 -25.91 23.29 22.20
CA ALA A 17 -25.69 24.31 21.19
C ALA A 17 -26.52 24.10 19.91
N PHE A 18 -26.74 22.84 19.52
CA PHE A 18 -27.62 22.50 18.41
C PHE A 18 -29.10 22.62 18.75
N ASP A 19 -29.50 22.26 19.96
CA ASP A 19 -30.86 22.40 20.48
C ASP A 19 -31.31 23.88 20.48
N GLU A 20 -30.42 24.80 20.89
CA GLU A 20 -30.68 26.25 20.85
C GLU A 20 -31.04 26.73 19.43
N LYS A 21 -30.40 26.12 18.43
CA LYS A 21 -30.59 26.44 17.00
C LYS A 21 -31.62 25.54 16.32
N LYS A 22 -32.19 24.57 17.04
CA LYS A 22 -33.11 23.54 16.52
C LYS A 22 -32.51 22.78 15.33
N ARG A 23 -31.21 22.47 15.40
CA ARG A 23 -30.52 21.63 14.40
C ARG A 23 -30.77 20.16 14.73
N LEU A 24 -31.06 19.35 13.72
CA LEU A 24 -31.14 17.90 13.88
C LEU A 24 -29.72 17.33 13.99
N TYR A 25 -29.52 16.41 14.92
CA TYR A 25 -28.27 15.66 15.12
C TYR A 25 -28.60 14.25 15.62
N TYR A 26 -27.62 13.37 15.55
CA TYR A 26 -27.63 12.05 16.16
C TYR A 26 -26.22 11.74 16.68
N SER A 27 -26.10 10.80 17.62
CA SER A 27 -24.83 10.38 18.22
C SER A 27 -24.92 8.92 18.62
N GLU A 28 -23.78 8.21 18.68
CA GLU A 28 -23.67 6.80 19.11
C GLU A 28 -24.28 5.75 18.15
N GLU A 29 -24.76 6.15 16.95
CA GLU A 29 -25.54 5.24 16.09
C GLU A 29 -24.76 4.52 14.98
N SER A 30 -23.78 5.16 14.30
CA SER A 30 -23.33 4.66 12.98
C SER A 30 -21.84 4.67 12.66
N PHE A 31 -20.94 4.81 13.64
CA PHE A 31 -19.49 4.78 13.39
C PHE A 31 -18.70 4.10 14.51
N ASP A 32 -17.73 3.28 14.12
CA ASP A 32 -16.74 2.68 15.00
C ASP A 32 -15.59 3.67 15.26
N ASP A 33 -15.37 4.03 16.52
CA ASP A 33 -14.19 4.80 16.94
C ASP A 33 -13.01 3.86 17.20
N TYR A 34 -12.72 3.02 16.19
CA TYR A 34 -11.79 1.90 16.30
C TYR A 34 -10.44 2.19 15.63
N TYR A 35 -10.46 2.69 14.39
CA TYR A 35 -9.24 2.82 13.58
C TYR A 35 -8.47 4.13 13.82
N TYR A 36 -7.23 4.03 14.33
CA TYR A 36 -6.34 5.19 14.58
C TYR A 36 -5.87 5.96 13.34
N GLY A 37 -6.12 5.46 12.11
CA GLY A 37 -5.93 6.29 10.91
C GLY A 37 -7.11 7.23 10.63
N LYS A 38 -8.21 7.14 11.38
CA LYS A 38 -9.25 8.18 11.42
C LYS A 38 -8.82 9.28 12.39
N GLY A 39 -9.01 10.54 11.96
CA GLY A 39 -8.61 11.71 12.75
C GLY A 39 -9.34 11.86 14.09
N SER A 40 -10.51 11.25 14.25
CA SER A 40 -11.24 11.26 15.53
C SER A 40 -10.67 10.29 16.56
N THR A 41 -10.17 9.13 16.13
CA THR A 41 -9.68 8.11 17.06
C THR A 41 -8.20 8.31 17.43
N TYR A 42 -7.42 8.93 16.53
CA TYR A 42 -5.99 9.18 16.74
C TYR A 42 -5.67 9.96 18.04
N PRO A 43 -6.39 11.04 18.40
CA PRO A 43 -6.20 11.73 19.67
C PRO A 43 -6.38 10.82 20.90
N ASP A 44 -7.29 9.84 20.86
CA ASP A 44 -7.56 8.97 22.01
C ASP A 44 -6.36 8.07 22.33
N GLY A 45 -5.63 7.64 21.29
CA GLY A 45 -4.35 6.94 21.42
C GLY A 45 -3.23 7.78 22.04
N ASN A 46 -3.43 9.09 22.22
CA ASN A 46 -2.49 10.05 22.78
C ASN A 46 -2.97 10.69 24.10
N GLY A 47 -3.96 10.10 24.76
CA GLY A 47 -4.52 10.63 26.01
C GLY A 47 -5.29 11.93 25.82
N CYS A 48 -5.75 12.20 24.61
CA CYS A 48 -6.68 13.28 24.28
C CYS A 48 -8.09 12.70 24.05
N ILE A 49 -9.05 13.58 23.73
CA ILE A 49 -10.40 13.21 23.29
C ILE A 49 -10.55 13.69 21.86
N GLY A 50 -10.81 12.79 20.93
CA GLY A 50 -11.19 13.15 19.56
C GLY A 50 -12.68 12.94 19.31
N ILE A 51 -13.28 13.81 18.51
CA ILE A 51 -14.70 13.75 18.17
C ILE A 51 -14.84 14.06 16.69
N LEU A 52 -15.48 13.16 15.94
CA LEU A 52 -15.80 13.39 14.53
C LEU A 52 -17.07 14.23 14.43
N PHE A 53 -16.98 15.37 13.74
CA PHE A 53 -18.14 16.15 13.34
C PHE A 53 -18.46 15.90 11.87
N GLU A 54 -19.44 15.03 11.61
CA GLU A 54 -19.95 14.82 10.26
C GLU A 54 -21.02 15.83 9.90
N GLN A 55 -20.78 16.57 8.81
CA GLN A 55 -21.73 17.52 8.26
C GLN A 55 -22.11 17.08 6.85
N ALA A 56 -23.41 16.95 6.59
CA ALA A 56 -23.91 16.72 5.24
C ALA A 56 -23.34 17.77 4.27
N SER A 57 -22.88 17.31 3.10
CA SER A 57 -22.25 18.17 2.11
C SER A 57 -23.28 18.89 1.26
N ALA A 58 -23.09 20.19 1.02
CA ALA A 58 -23.85 20.97 0.05
C ALA A 58 -23.38 20.77 -1.41
N ARG A 59 -22.36 19.91 -1.64
CA ARG A 59 -21.73 19.61 -2.95
C ARG A 59 -21.42 20.86 -3.80
N GLY A 60 -21.03 21.95 -3.15
CA GLY A 60 -20.89 23.26 -3.77
C GLY A 60 -21.61 24.32 -2.93
N HIS A 61 -22.60 25.00 -3.53
CA HIS A 61 -23.31 26.10 -2.87
C HIS A 61 -24.64 25.68 -2.22
N VAL A 62 -25.45 24.89 -2.92
CA VAL A 62 -26.76 24.41 -2.47
C VAL A 62 -26.98 23.01 -3.04
N GLN A 63 -27.55 22.12 -2.24
CA GLN A 63 -28.01 20.81 -2.65
C GLN A 63 -29.41 20.55 -2.09
N GLU A 64 -30.31 20.03 -2.94
CA GLU A 64 -31.60 19.51 -2.48
C GLU A 64 -31.39 18.27 -1.60
N SER A 65 -32.02 18.24 -0.43
CA SER A 65 -31.98 17.11 0.50
C SER A 65 -33.39 16.69 0.90
N ILE A 66 -33.50 15.54 1.55
CA ILE A 66 -34.77 15.05 2.12
C ILE A 66 -35.39 16.01 3.16
N HIS A 67 -34.59 16.94 3.69
CA HIS A 67 -35.01 17.96 4.66
C HIS A 67 -35.15 19.37 4.02
N GLY A 68 -35.14 19.45 2.69
CA GLY A 68 -35.11 20.72 1.93
C GLY A 68 -33.69 21.12 1.52
N ASP A 69 -33.53 22.37 1.08
CA ASP A 69 -32.25 22.86 0.57
C ASP A 69 -31.17 22.95 1.66
N LEU A 70 -30.07 22.24 1.44
CA LEU A 70 -28.87 22.30 2.24
C LEU A 70 -27.88 23.29 1.62
N THR A 71 -27.62 24.39 2.31
CA THR A 71 -26.73 25.45 1.81
C THR A 71 -25.33 25.35 2.40
N PHE A 72 -24.31 25.79 1.67
CA PHE A 72 -22.94 25.83 2.18
C PHE A 72 -22.78 26.73 3.42
N PRO A 73 -23.42 27.92 3.52
CA PRO A 73 -23.44 28.70 4.76
C PRO A 73 -24.03 27.94 5.95
N PHE A 74 -25.07 27.11 5.76
CA PHE A 74 -25.61 26.28 6.83
C PHE A 74 -24.58 25.25 7.32
N ALA A 75 -23.86 24.60 6.40
CA ALA A 75 -22.81 23.65 6.77
C ALA A 75 -21.66 24.32 7.55
N ILE A 76 -21.27 25.55 7.16
CA ILE A 76 -20.28 26.35 7.89
C ILE A 76 -20.79 26.73 9.29
N ASP A 77 -22.04 27.17 9.39
CA ASP A 77 -22.66 27.56 10.67
C ASP A 77 -22.65 26.39 11.67
N ASN A 78 -22.97 25.17 11.24
CA ASN A 78 -22.89 24.00 12.10
C ASN A 78 -21.45 23.71 12.59
N GLN A 79 -20.45 23.79 11.71
CA GLN A 79 -19.04 23.62 12.09
C GLN A 79 -18.56 24.73 13.05
N PHE A 80 -19.08 25.95 12.89
CA PHE A 80 -18.78 27.05 13.79
C PHE A 80 -19.40 26.82 15.17
N ILE A 81 -20.65 26.38 15.24
CA ILE A 81 -21.36 26.05 16.49
C ILE A 81 -20.64 24.93 17.25
N THR A 82 -20.24 23.86 16.57
CA THR A 82 -19.49 22.75 17.21
C THR A 82 -18.11 23.21 17.69
N THR A 83 -17.44 24.10 16.95
CA THR A 83 -16.18 24.70 17.39
C THR A 83 -16.35 25.48 18.69
N LEU A 84 -17.35 26.36 18.78
CA LEU A 84 -17.59 27.16 20.00
C LEU A 84 -17.97 26.30 21.20
N SER A 85 -18.84 25.31 21.01
CA SER A 85 -19.22 24.38 22.09
C SER A 85 -18.05 23.49 22.53
N THR A 86 -17.15 23.10 21.61
CA THR A 86 -15.89 22.40 21.96
C THR A 86 -15.01 23.26 22.85
N LEU A 87 -14.86 24.55 22.55
CA LEU A 87 -14.08 25.48 23.37
C LEU A 87 -14.68 25.67 24.77
N GLU A 88 -16.01 25.78 24.85
CA GLU A 88 -16.69 25.88 26.15
C GLU A 88 -16.55 24.59 26.96
N ALA A 89 -16.74 23.42 26.35
CA ALA A 89 -16.52 22.13 26.99
C ALA A 89 -15.08 22.00 27.51
N GLY A 90 -14.08 22.33 26.68
CA GLY A 90 -12.67 22.32 27.07
C GLY A 90 -12.37 23.25 28.24
N ARG A 91 -13.01 24.42 28.31
CA ARG A 91 -12.89 25.35 29.45
C ARG A 91 -13.51 24.78 30.72
N ARG A 92 -14.70 24.20 30.63
CA ARG A 92 -15.46 23.67 31.78
C ARG A 92 -14.87 22.37 32.33
N LEU A 93 -14.37 21.50 31.45
CA LEU A 93 -13.82 20.19 31.78
C LEU A 93 -12.28 20.22 31.90
N ARG A 94 -11.65 21.40 31.92
CA ARG A 94 -10.18 21.58 31.94
C ARG A 94 -9.48 20.67 32.95
N GLY A 95 -9.99 20.60 34.19
CA GLY A 95 -9.39 19.80 35.26
C GLY A 95 -9.40 18.30 34.94
N GLU A 96 -10.55 17.79 34.47
CA GLU A 96 -10.76 16.38 34.16
C GLU A 96 -9.96 15.95 32.92
N LEU A 97 -9.88 16.81 31.91
CA LEU A 97 -9.07 16.57 30.70
C LEU A 97 -7.58 16.47 31.02
N LEU A 98 -7.05 17.39 31.83
CA LEU A 98 -5.64 17.38 32.24
C LEU A 98 -5.31 16.17 33.12
N GLU A 99 -6.21 15.80 34.03
CA GLU A 99 -6.04 14.62 34.86
C GLU A 99 -6.07 13.34 34.01
N TYR A 100 -7.03 13.21 33.09
CA TYR A 100 -7.12 12.09 32.16
C TYR A 100 -5.82 11.90 31.36
N GLN A 101 -5.28 12.98 30.78
CA GLN A 101 -4.03 12.91 30.02
C GLN A 101 -2.85 12.43 30.88
N GLN A 102 -2.72 12.93 32.11
CA GLN A 102 -1.65 12.50 33.02
C GLN A 102 -1.79 11.03 33.43
N GLU A 103 -3.01 10.58 33.72
CA GLU A 103 -3.29 9.18 34.05
C GLU A 103 -3.01 8.26 32.88
N PHE A 104 -3.44 8.65 31.67
CA PHE A 104 -3.22 7.89 30.44
C PHE A 104 -1.74 7.51 30.26
N PHE A 105 -0.83 8.48 30.31
CA PHE A 105 0.60 8.21 30.11
C PHE A 105 1.24 7.45 31.29
N ARG A 106 0.76 7.66 32.53
CA ARG A 106 1.22 6.86 33.68
C ARG A 106 0.81 5.40 33.54
N ASP A 107 -0.41 5.15 33.08
CA ASP A 107 -0.93 3.80 32.88
C ASP A 107 -0.29 3.13 31.66
N ALA A 108 -0.03 3.87 30.58
CA ALA A 108 0.74 3.39 29.44
C ALA A 108 2.14 2.92 29.85
N LEU A 109 2.87 3.70 30.65
CA LEU A 109 4.19 3.31 31.18
C LEU A 109 4.13 2.06 32.07
N ARG A 110 3.09 1.93 32.90
CA ARG A 110 2.88 0.76 33.77
C ARG A 110 2.54 -0.49 32.95
N ALA A 111 1.67 -0.36 31.95
CA ALA A 111 1.28 -1.43 31.05
C ALA A 111 2.48 -1.91 30.23
N GLY A 112 3.27 -0.99 29.68
CA GLY A 112 4.49 -1.32 28.92
C GLY A 112 5.56 -2.01 29.76
N GLY A 113 5.62 -1.73 31.07
CA GLY A 113 6.48 -2.47 32.00
C GLY A 113 6.01 -3.88 32.35
N LYS A 114 4.76 -4.24 32.02
CA LYS A 114 4.13 -5.56 32.24
C LYS A 114 3.91 -6.34 30.94
N ALA A 115 4.27 -5.77 29.78
CA ALA A 115 4.13 -6.42 28.49
C ALA A 115 4.91 -7.75 28.46
N SER A 116 4.42 -8.70 27.65
CA SER A 116 5.00 -10.05 27.53
C SER A 116 6.41 -10.06 26.90
N SER A 117 6.73 -9.02 26.13
CA SER A 117 8.05 -8.80 25.51
C SER A 117 8.69 -7.50 26.00
N ALA A 118 10.00 -7.37 25.85
CA ALA A 118 10.71 -6.12 26.16
C ALA A 118 10.37 -5.00 25.15
N GLY A 119 9.94 -5.38 23.94
CA GLY A 119 9.60 -4.49 22.84
C GLY A 119 9.53 -5.26 21.52
N TYR A 120 9.69 -4.52 20.42
CA TYR A 120 9.66 -5.02 19.05
C TYR A 120 10.97 -4.71 18.35
N VAL A 121 11.43 -5.64 17.51
CA VAL A 121 12.54 -5.40 16.57
C VAL A 121 11.95 -5.36 15.17
N PHE A 122 12.40 -4.42 14.34
CA PHE A 122 12.04 -4.35 12.93
C PHE A 122 13.23 -3.91 12.08
N GLY A 123 13.21 -4.25 10.79
CA GLY A 123 14.17 -3.77 9.82
C GLY A 123 14.37 -4.73 8.65
N ASP A 124 14.98 -4.19 7.59
CA ASP A 124 15.28 -4.94 6.38
C ASP A 124 16.67 -4.50 5.86
N PRO A 125 17.67 -5.40 5.78
CA PRO A 125 18.97 -5.08 5.23
C PRO A 125 18.96 -4.85 3.71
N GLU A 126 17.93 -5.34 3.00
CA GLU A 126 17.79 -5.26 1.55
C GLU A 126 16.88 -4.11 1.10
N ASP A 127 16.08 -3.56 2.02
CA ASP A 127 15.21 -2.40 1.78
C ASP A 127 15.29 -1.35 2.90
N ARG A 128 16.19 -0.39 2.71
CA ARG A 128 16.37 0.72 3.66
C ARG A 128 15.26 1.76 3.52
N GLY A 129 14.71 1.95 2.33
CA GLY A 129 13.67 2.94 2.05
C GLY A 129 12.39 2.69 2.85
N LYS A 130 11.87 1.46 2.85
CA LYS A 130 10.70 1.07 3.66
C LYS A 130 11.02 1.12 5.16
N THR A 131 12.20 0.64 5.55
CA THR A 131 12.65 0.67 6.96
C THR A 131 12.72 2.09 7.50
N LEU A 132 13.33 3.02 6.75
CA LEU A 132 13.43 4.43 7.15
C LEU A 132 12.09 5.16 7.05
N ALA A 133 11.21 4.83 6.09
CA ALA A 133 9.86 5.39 6.06
C ALA A 133 9.04 5.00 7.29
N MET A 134 9.18 3.75 7.77
CA MET A 134 8.56 3.30 9.01
C MET A 134 9.15 4.01 10.22
N LEU A 135 10.48 4.12 10.28
CA LEU A 135 11.17 4.84 11.35
C LEU A 135 10.76 6.32 11.42
N ASP A 136 10.66 7.00 10.29
CA ASP A 136 10.17 8.39 10.22
C ASP A 136 8.77 8.51 10.82
N LEU A 137 7.88 7.56 10.51
CA LEU A 137 6.54 7.54 11.08
C LEU A 137 6.59 7.37 12.60
N LEU A 138 7.39 6.43 13.13
CA LEU A 138 7.53 6.23 14.58
C LEU A 138 8.06 7.50 15.28
N LEU A 139 9.10 8.13 14.72
CA LEU A 139 9.69 9.34 15.30
C LEU A 139 8.71 10.52 15.30
N ARG A 140 7.89 10.68 14.25
CA ARG A 140 6.82 11.70 14.20
C ARG A 140 5.73 11.51 15.26
N HIS A 141 5.61 10.29 15.79
CA HIS A 141 4.68 9.95 16.87
C HIS A 141 5.34 9.99 18.26
N ASP A 142 6.56 10.53 18.37
CA ASP A 142 7.35 10.57 19.60
C ASP A 142 7.53 9.17 20.23
N ILE A 143 7.59 8.12 19.39
CA ILE A 143 7.88 6.76 19.83
C ILE A 143 9.41 6.63 19.98
N ASP A 144 9.85 6.19 21.16
CA ASP A 144 11.25 5.93 21.44
C ASP A 144 11.75 4.77 20.56
N VAL A 145 12.83 4.98 19.81
CA VAL A 145 13.45 3.96 18.96
C VAL A 145 14.96 3.92 19.18
N TYR A 146 15.54 2.72 19.18
CA TYR A 146 16.98 2.50 19.33
C TYR A 146 17.52 1.70 18.16
N GLU A 147 18.69 2.06 17.66
CA GLU A 147 19.42 1.21 16.72
C GLU A 147 19.84 -0.10 17.42
N LEU A 148 19.84 -1.22 16.69
CA LEU A 148 20.36 -2.48 17.25
C LEU A 148 21.89 -2.39 17.46
N ASN A 149 22.37 -2.87 18.61
CA ASN A 149 23.81 -2.97 18.89
C ASN A 149 24.45 -4.29 18.44
N LYS A 150 23.63 -5.26 18.04
CA LYS A 150 24.03 -6.59 17.60
C LYS A 150 23.00 -7.16 16.64
N SER A 151 23.42 -8.08 15.80
CA SER A 151 22.51 -8.73 14.86
C SER A 151 21.53 -9.67 15.57
N GLN A 152 20.29 -9.73 15.08
CA GLN A 152 19.21 -10.60 15.55
C GLN A 152 18.44 -11.15 14.34
N ASN A 153 17.87 -12.35 14.47
CA ASN A 153 17.00 -12.92 13.46
C ASN A 153 15.56 -12.49 13.74
N VAL A 154 14.90 -11.94 12.73
CA VAL A 154 13.51 -11.47 12.74
C VAL A 154 12.78 -12.20 11.62
N ASN A 155 12.04 -13.26 11.97
CA ASN A 155 11.26 -14.10 11.05
C ASN A 155 12.04 -14.61 9.82
N GLY A 156 13.31 -14.98 10.00
CA GLY A 156 14.18 -15.45 8.91
C GLY A 156 15.12 -14.38 8.36
N THR A 157 14.83 -13.10 8.60
CA THR A 157 15.68 -11.98 8.16
C THR A 157 16.71 -11.63 9.23
N GLN A 158 17.98 -11.60 8.85
CA GLN A 158 19.05 -11.19 9.75
C GLN A 158 19.21 -9.65 9.74
N VAL A 159 18.75 -8.99 10.81
CA VAL A 159 18.87 -7.53 10.98
C VAL A 159 19.96 -7.20 11.99
N GLY A 160 20.56 -6.00 11.91
CA GLY A 160 21.63 -5.60 12.83
C GLY A 160 21.89 -4.09 12.84
N PRO A 161 23.05 -3.65 13.35
CA PRO A 161 23.43 -2.23 13.31
C PRO A 161 23.33 -1.67 11.88
N GLY A 162 22.75 -0.48 11.73
CA GLY A 162 22.51 0.19 10.45
C GLY A 162 21.30 -0.31 9.64
N SER A 163 20.71 -1.46 9.95
CA SER A 163 19.55 -2.03 9.21
C SER A 163 18.39 -2.48 10.09
N GLY A 164 18.54 -2.44 11.42
CA GLY A 164 17.51 -2.87 12.36
C GLY A 164 17.40 -1.95 13.58
N TYR A 165 16.17 -1.88 14.08
CA TYR A 165 15.77 -0.98 15.15
C TYR A 165 14.94 -1.72 16.20
N PHE A 166 15.00 -1.24 17.44
CA PHE A 166 14.26 -1.74 18.58
C PHE A 166 13.36 -0.65 19.17
N VAL A 167 12.08 -1.00 19.36
CA VAL A 167 11.06 -0.15 19.98
C VAL A 167 10.68 -0.75 21.33
N PRO A 168 10.97 -0.10 22.47
CA PRO A 168 10.66 -0.64 23.78
C PRO A 168 9.16 -0.58 24.09
N ASN A 169 8.64 -1.55 24.83
CA ASN A 169 7.28 -1.46 25.35
C ASN A 169 7.15 -0.43 26.48
N ARG A 170 8.15 -0.33 27.36
CA ARG A 170 8.14 0.60 28.50
C ARG A 170 8.52 2.03 28.07
N GLN A 171 7.56 2.75 27.51
CA GLN A 171 7.65 4.16 27.10
C GLN A 171 6.29 4.86 27.23
N ALA A 172 6.27 6.20 27.11
CA ALA A 172 5.03 6.97 27.23
C ALA A 172 4.02 6.58 26.13
N GLN A 173 4.51 6.33 24.91
CA GLN A 173 3.70 5.96 23.75
C GLN A 173 3.29 4.48 23.69
N HIS A 174 3.34 3.74 24.80
CA HIS A 174 3.09 2.29 24.78
C HIS A 174 1.76 1.89 24.12
N THR A 175 0.69 2.67 24.32
CA THR A 175 -0.62 2.42 23.69
C THR A 175 -0.53 2.46 22.15
N LEU A 176 0.18 3.45 21.59
CA LEU A 176 0.43 3.51 20.15
C LEU A 176 1.37 2.41 19.68
N VAL A 177 2.46 2.14 20.42
CA VAL A 177 3.39 1.02 20.08
C VAL A 177 2.62 -0.28 19.95
N ARG A 178 1.72 -0.57 20.88
CA ARG A 178 0.85 -1.74 20.84
C ARG A 178 0.00 -1.76 19.55
N SER A 179 -0.71 -0.66 19.29
CA SER A 179 -1.57 -0.48 18.12
C SER A 179 -0.81 -0.60 16.78
N VAL A 180 0.44 -0.15 16.75
CA VAL A 180 1.30 -0.16 15.57
C VAL A 180 1.84 -1.56 15.25
N PHE A 181 2.24 -2.32 16.27
CA PHE A 181 2.98 -3.58 16.08
C PHE A 181 2.15 -4.85 16.29
N GLU A 182 1.08 -4.82 17.09
CA GLU A 182 0.33 -6.04 17.41
C GLU A 182 -0.71 -6.37 16.33
N PRO A 183 -0.70 -7.59 15.78
CA PRO A 183 -1.85 -8.12 15.07
C PRO A 183 -3.07 -8.21 16.01
N VAL A 184 -4.26 -7.90 15.49
CA VAL A 184 -5.53 -7.98 16.23
C VAL A 184 -6.41 -9.01 15.54
N THR A 185 -6.79 -10.07 16.27
CA THR A 185 -7.57 -11.20 15.73
C THR A 185 -8.86 -11.45 16.52
N GLU A 186 -9.05 -10.76 17.63
CA GLU A 186 -10.21 -10.91 18.51
C GLU A 186 -10.92 -9.57 18.68
N PHE A 187 -12.24 -9.59 18.52
CA PHE A 187 -13.06 -8.38 18.54
C PHE A 187 -14.33 -8.61 19.36
N PRO A 188 -14.80 -7.59 20.11
CA PRO A 188 -16.08 -7.65 20.80
C PRO A 188 -17.27 -7.47 19.85
N ASP A 189 -17.06 -6.85 18.68
CA ASP A 189 -18.05 -6.63 17.61
C ASP A 189 -17.45 -7.03 16.26
N SER A 190 -18.31 -7.40 15.32
CA SER A 190 -17.99 -7.80 13.94
C SER A 190 -18.23 -6.70 12.91
N LEU A 191 -18.77 -5.55 13.32
CA LEU A 191 -19.08 -4.45 12.41
C LEU A 191 -17.89 -3.50 12.28
N PHE A 192 -17.35 -3.43 11.05
CA PHE A 192 -16.27 -2.50 10.71
C PHE A 192 -16.63 -1.73 9.44
N TYR A 193 -16.29 -0.44 9.44
CA TYR A 193 -16.57 0.44 8.30
C TYR A 193 -15.76 0.06 7.04
N ASP A 194 -14.42 0.11 7.12
CA ASP A 194 -13.54 -0.26 6.00
C ASP A 194 -12.12 -0.73 6.39
N VAL A 195 -11.80 -0.72 7.69
CA VAL A 195 -10.52 -1.16 8.26
C VAL A 195 -10.77 -1.82 9.61
N SER A 196 -10.48 -3.12 9.72
CA SER A 196 -10.51 -3.89 10.98
C SER A 196 -9.12 -4.08 11.61
N THR A 197 -8.05 -3.67 10.92
CA THR A 197 -6.67 -3.74 11.43
C THR A 197 -5.71 -2.85 10.62
N TRP A 198 -4.57 -2.50 11.20
CA TRP A 198 -3.56 -1.61 10.60
C TRP A 198 -2.13 -1.88 11.07
N CYS A 199 -1.79 -3.14 11.37
CA CYS A 199 -0.43 -3.50 11.79
C CYS A 199 0.61 -2.88 10.83
N LEU A 200 1.32 -1.86 11.32
CA LEU A 200 2.11 -0.97 10.48
C LEU A 200 3.29 -1.68 9.82
N PRO A 201 4.09 -2.52 10.52
CA PRO A 201 5.16 -3.26 9.86
C PRO A 201 4.68 -4.10 8.67
N MET A 202 3.47 -4.69 8.76
CA MET A 202 2.86 -5.46 7.66
C MET A 202 2.48 -4.54 6.49
N SER A 203 1.86 -3.39 6.76
CA SER A 203 1.58 -2.36 5.74
C SER A 203 2.86 -1.85 5.07
N MET A 204 3.92 -1.69 5.86
CA MET A 204 5.23 -1.27 5.39
C MET A 204 5.99 -2.38 4.69
N GLY A 205 5.57 -3.65 4.80
CA GLY A 205 6.31 -4.80 4.28
C GLY A 205 7.73 -4.90 4.86
N VAL A 206 7.90 -4.59 6.14
CA VAL A 206 9.19 -4.64 6.85
C VAL A 206 9.17 -5.79 7.84
N PRO A 207 10.17 -6.70 7.83
CA PRO A 207 10.28 -7.77 8.82
C PRO A 207 10.27 -7.21 10.25
N PHE A 208 9.48 -7.84 11.12
CA PHE A 208 9.37 -7.45 12.53
C PHE A 208 9.03 -8.63 13.43
N ALA A 209 9.43 -8.55 14.70
CA ALA A 209 9.11 -9.56 15.71
C ALA A 209 9.13 -8.96 17.13
N PRO A 210 8.33 -9.50 18.07
CA PRO A 210 8.52 -9.20 19.48
C PRO A 210 9.89 -9.71 19.94
N SER A 211 10.57 -8.95 20.79
CA SER A 211 11.88 -9.34 21.34
C SER A 211 11.88 -9.35 22.86
N SER A 212 12.42 -10.43 23.42
CA SER A 212 12.60 -10.62 24.85
C SER A 212 13.84 -9.91 25.40
N SER A 213 14.78 -9.52 24.53
CA SER A 213 15.97 -8.75 24.89
C SER A 213 15.96 -7.38 24.25
N SER A 214 16.44 -6.36 24.95
CA SER A 214 16.32 -4.99 24.45
C SER A 214 17.20 -4.72 23.23
N GLY A 215 18.39 -5.33 23.12
CA GLY A 215 19.30 -5.10 21.99
C GLY A 215 19.68 -3.63 21.73
N ARG A 216 19.39 -2.72 22.68
CA ARG A 216 19.47 -1.27 22.49
C ARG A 216 20.92 -0.82 22.30
N GLY A 217 21.19 -0.22 21.16
CA GLY A 217 22.35 0.62 20.91
C GLY A 217 22.01 2.09 21.16
N ARG A 218 22.37 2.94 20.20
CA ARG A 218 22.14 4.38 20.27
C ARG A 218 20.66 4.70 20.05
N GLU A 219 20.14 5.64 20.84
CA GLU A 219 18.80 6.21 20.62
C GLU A 219 18.74 6.97 19.30
N VAL A 220 17.66 6.78 18.56
CA VAL A 220 17.41 7.46 17.29
C VAL A 220 16.54 8.67 17.55
N THR A 221 17.13 9.86 17.46
CA THR A 221 16.42 11.14 17.67
C THR A 221 16.17 11.91 16.37
N SER A 222 16.70 11.40 15.25
CA SER A 222 16.51 11.95 13.91
C SER A 222 16.67 10.84 12.88
N LEU A 223 16.03 11.01 11.72
CA LEU A 223 16.08 10.01 10.67
C LEU A 223 17.51 9.86 10.13
N PRO A 224 18.07 8.65 10.07
CA PRO A 224 19.34 8.40 9.40
C PRO A 224 19.29 8.78 7.92
N SER A 225 20.44 9.16 7.36
CA SER A 225 20.53 9.39 5.92
C SER A 225 20.29 8.09 5.16
N LEU A 226 19.46 8.18 4.12
CA LEU A 226 19.27 7.09 3.14
C LEU A 226 20.50 6.96 2.22
N SER A 227 21.39 7.96 2.19
CA SER A 227 22.56 8.00 1.33
C SER A 227 23.47 6.77 1.47
N VAL A 228 23.86 6.24 0.32
CA VAL A 228 24.86 5.18 0.15
C VAL A 228 26.04 5.71 -0.68
N PRO A 229 27.19 5.00 -0.71
CA PRO A 229 28.33 5.43 -1.50
C PRO A 229 27.98 5.64 -2.98
N THR A 230 28.36 6.80 -3.52
CA THR A 230 28.14 7.16 -4.92
C THR A 230 29.12 6.40 -5.83
N PRO A 231 28.68 5.93 -7.01
CA PRO A 231 29.60 5.31 -7.96
C PRO A 231 30.59 6.36 -8.54
N PRO A 232 31.85 5.97 -8.82
CA PRO A 232 32.78 6.82 -9.55
C PRO A 232 32.31 7.14 -10.98
N PRO A 233 32.75 8.30 -11.54
CA PRO A 233 32.47 8.68 -12.91
C PRO A 233 32.90 7.65 -13.96
N SER A 234 32.11 7.52 -15.04
CA SER A 234 32.34 6.54 -16.12
C SER A 234 33.64 6.77 -16.89
N SER A 235 34.17 8.00 -16.87
CA SER A 235 35.48 8.37 -17.41
C SER A 235 36.66 7.62 -16.76
N GLN A 236 36.41 6.85 -15.70
CA GLN A 236 37.38 5.95 -15.06
C GLN A 236 37.37 4.51 -15.62
N GLY A 237 36.71 4.24 -16.75
CA GLY A 237 36.81 2.96 -17.45
C GLY A 237 35.82 1.88 -17.01
N SER A 238 34.64 2.25 -16.50
CA SER A 238 33.58 1.29 -16.17
C SER A 238 32.89 0.76 -17.44
N TYR A 239 32.72 -0.56 -17.53
CA TYR A 239 31.99 -1.26 -18.61
C TYR A 239 30.48 -0.91 -18.61
N GLY A 240 29.95 -0.57 -17.44
CA GLY A 240 28.56 -0.25 -17.21
C GLY A 240 28.30 -0.04 -15.73
N TYR A 241 27.05 0.12 -15.37
CA TYR A 241 26.58 0.18 -13.99
C TYR A 241 25.46 -0.83 -13.79
N ALA A 242 25.33 -1.39 -12.59
CA ALA A 242 24.15 -2.15 -12.22
C ALA A 242 23.66 -1.78 -10.83
N PHE A 243 22.35 -1.93 -10.59
CA PHE A 243 21.76 -1.83 -9.26
C PHE A 243 20.68 -2.90 -9.09
N ALA A 244 20.54 -3.39 -7.86
CA ALA A 244 19.52 -4.36 -7.48
C ALA A 244 18.13 -3.69 -7.43
N TRP A 245 17.07 -4.50 -7.54
CA TRP A 245 15.69 -3.99 -7.61
C TRP A 245 14.95 -4.02 -6.25
N ASP A 246 15.55 -4.66 -5.25
CA ASP A 246 14.96 -4.90 -3.93
C ASP A 246 14.71 -3.60 -3.15
N GLU A 247 15.61 -2.62 -3.28
CA GLU A 247 15.49 -1.31 -2.64
C GLU A 247 14.23 -0.56 -3.10
N TYR A 248 13.47 0.02 -2.16
CA TYR A 248 12.15 0.58 -2.41
C TYR A 248 12.13 1.66 -3.50
N TYR A 249 13.17 2.51 -3.52
CA TYR A 249 13.27 3.63 -4.46
C TYR A 249 14.04 3.30 -5.74
N ALA A 250 14.44 2.04 -6.00
CA ALA A 250 15.03 1.63 -7.28
C ALA A 250 14.17 2.02 -8.52
N PRO A 251 12.82 1.93 -8.49
CA PRO A 251 11.98 2.43 -9.58
C PRO A 251 12.10 3.93 -9.84
N ARG A 252 12.39 4.74 -8.80
CA ARG A 252 12.56 6.20 -8.94
C ARG A 252 13.83 6.51 -9.72
N LEU A 253 14.94 5.84 -9.41
CA LEU A 253 16.18 5.96 -10.19
C LEU A 253 15.96 5.51 -11.64
N LEU A 254 15.30 4.36 -11.87
CA LEU A 254 15.00 3.90 -13.22
C LEU A 254 14.14 4.89 -14.01
N GLY A 255 13.11 5.47 -13.38
CA GLY A 255 12.27 6.51 -13.98
C GLY A 255 13.07 7.75 -14.37
N ARG A 256 13.96 8.23 -13.49
CA ARG A 256 14.87 9.35 -13.77
C ARG A 256 15.80 9.07 -14.95
N LEU A 257 16.36 7.87 -15.04
CA LEU A 257 17.21 7.44 -16.16
C LEU A 257 16.42 7.43 -17.49
N HIS A 258 15.21 6.87 -17.48
CA HIS A 258 14.33 6.83 -18.65
C HIS A 258 13.90 8.21 -19.13
N GLN A 259 13.57 9.13 -18.21
CA GLN A 259 13.25 10.52 -18.55
C GLN A 259 14.42 11.25 -19.23
N ALA A 260 15.66 10.90 -18.87
CA ALA A 260 16.88 11.39 -19.51
C ALA A 260 17.24 10.66 -20.82
N GLY A 261 16.42 9.70 -21.27
CA GLY A 261 16.68 8.92 -22.48
C GLY A 261 17.80 7.89 -22.35
N ILE A 262 18.23 7.57 -21.12
CA ILE A 262 19.25 6.56 -20.86
C ILE A 262 18.64 5.17 -21.04
N ARG A 263 19.30 4.36 -21.85
CA ARG A 263 18.87 2.99 -22.16
C ARG A 263 19.31 2.05 -21.06
N THR A 264 18.35 1.32 -20.52
CA THR A 264 18.59 0.34 -19.46
C THR A 264 18.13 -1.05 -19.90
N LYS A 265 18.66 -2.06 -19.21
CA LYS A 265 18.29 -3.46 -19.36
C LYS A 265 17.91 -4.03 -18.00
N VAL A 266 17.07 -5.05 -18.00
CA VAL A 266 16.67 -5.79 -16.79
C VAL A 266 17.14 -7.24 -16.89
N ALA A 267 17.66 -7.76 -15.79
CA ALA A 267 18.05 -9.15 -15.66
C ALA A 267 16.82 -10.05 -15.46
N THR A 268 16.61 -10.99 -16.37
CA THR A 268 15.57 -12.04 -16.26
C THR A 268 16.14 -13.36 -15.76
N ARG A 269 17.42 -13.37 -15.37
CA ARG A 269 18.12 -14.47 -14.69
C ARG A 269 19.19 -13.87 -13.78
N PRO A 270 19.49 -14.49 -12.64
CA PRO A 270 20.53 -14.03 -11.75
C PRO A 270 21.93 -14.16 -12.39
N PHE A 271 22.83 -13.29 -11.96
CA PHE A 271 24.24 -13.31 -12.36
C PHE A 271 25.12 -12.72 -11.27
N THR A 272 26.41 -13.00 -11.37
CA THR A 272 27.42 -12.39 -10.52
C THR A 272 28.29 -11.50 -11.38
N ALA A 273 28.56 -10.27 -10.97
CA ALA A 273 29.37 -9.33 -11.74
C ALA A 273 30.68 -9.01 -11.02
N ARG A 274 31.73 -8.71 -11.81
CA ARG A 274 32.93 -8.06 -11.29
C ARG A 274 32.67 -6.56 -11.23
N THR A 275 32.80 -5.99 -10.04
CA THR A 275 32.66 -4.56 -9.77
C THR A 275 33.98 -3.97 -9.29
N THR A 276 34.08 -2.65 -9.21
CA THR A 276 35.24 -1.98 -8.60
C THR A 276 35.45 -2.31 -7.12
N ASN A 277 34.40 -2.80 -6.44
CA ASN A 277 34.41 -3.16 -5.03
C ASN A 277 34.49 -4.68 -4.80
N GLY A 278 34.82 -5.45 -5.85
CA GLY A 278 34.87 -6.91 -5.82
C GLY A 278 33.69 -7.56 -6.56
N THR A 279 33.46 -8.83 -6.29
CA THR A 279 32.44 -9.62 -6.96
C THR A 279 31.11 -9.49 -6.22
N GLN A 280 30.02 -9.17 -6.94
CA GLN A 280 28.70 -8.94 -6.34
C GLN A 280 27.60 -9.74 -7.09
N PRO A 281 26.67 -10.39 -6.39
CA PRO A 281 25.51 -11.04 -6.99
C PRO A 281 24.42 -10.01 -7.36
N PHE A 282 23.65 -10.34 -8.40
CA PHE A 282 22.49 -9.60 -8.87
C PHE A 282 21.39 -10.59 -9.20
N ASP A 283 20.20 -10.37 -8.64
CA ASP A 283 19.05 -11.25 -8.82
C ASP A 283 18.12 -10.78 -9.95
N PHE A 284 17.02 -11.49 -10.16
CA PHE A 284 15.92 -11.10 -11.04
C PHE A 284 15.50 -9.64 -10.82
N GLY A 285 15.26 -8.91 -11.91
CA GLY A 285 14.88 -7.49 -11.86
C GLY A 285 16.04 -6.52 -11.77
N SER A 286 17.27 -6.97 -11.48
CA SER A 286 18.45 -6.10 -11.44
C SER A 286 18.62 -5.30 -12.73
N ILE A 287 18.90 -4.01 -12.60
CA ILE A 287 18.99 -3.08 -13.72
C ILE A 287 20.44 -2.93 -14.16
N LEU A 288 20.69 -3.03 -15.46
CA LEU A 288 21.96 -2.79 -16.12
C LEU A 288 21.88 -1.51 -16.96
N ILE A 289 22.91 -0.67 -16.81
CA ILE A 289 23.14 0.55 -17.59
C ILE A 289 24.45 0.36 -18.37
N PRO A 290 24.39 -0.19 -19.59
CA PRO A 290 25.58 -0.44 -20.39
C PRO A 290 26.11 0.87 -21.00
N THR A 291 27.34 1.28 -20.70
CA THR A 291 27.90 2.56 -21.21
C THR A 291 28.19 2.53 -22.72
N GLY A 292 28.35 1.33 -23.29
CA GLY A 292 28.61 1.16 -24.73
C GLY A 292 27.39 1.26 -25.66
N LEU A 293 26.16 1.40 -25.14
CA LEU A 293 24.99 1.58 -25.99
C LEU A 293 24.83 3.03 -26.44
N PRO A 294 24.39 3.30 -27.70
CA PRO A 294 24.12 4.66 -28.15
C PRO A 294 23.08 5.35 -27.25
N GLY A 295 23.35 6.60 -26.85
CA GLY A 295 22.50 7.38 -25.94
C GLY A 295 22.89 7.30 -24.46
N ASN A 296 23.76 6.35 -24.08
CA ASN A 296 24.25 6.22 -22.70
C ASN A 296 25.53 7.02 -22.41
N ASP A 297 25.99 7.80 -23.40
CA ASP A 297 26.98 8.87 -23.28
C ASP A 297 26.39 10.19 -22.75
N ASN A 298 25.11 10.18 -22.34
CA ASN A 298 24.43 11.33 -21.78
C ASN A 298 25.19 11.92 -20.57
N PRO A 299 25.57 13.22 -20.60
CA PRO A 299 26.27 13.88 -19.50
C PRO A 299 25.54 13.80 -18.15
N ALA A 300 24.21 13.70 -18.17
CA ALA A 300 23.39 13.61 -16.97
C ALA A 300 23.51 12.27 -16.23
N LEU A 301 24.04 11.21 -16.85
CA LEU A 301 24.09 9.87 -16.25
C LEU A 301 24.73 9.89 -14.86
N GLN A 302 25.89 10.53 -14.70
CA GLN A 302 26.59 10.53 -13.42
C GLN A 302 25.83 11.26 -12.32
N ASP A 303 25.18 12.36 -12.67
CA ASP A 303 24.36 13.11 -11.71
C ASP A 303 23.13 12.29 -11.30
N LEU A 304 22.52 11.55 -12.23
CA LEU A 304 21.38 10.67 -11.94
C LEU A 304 21.78 9.50 -11.04
N LEU A 305 22.93 8.87 -11.30
CA LEU A 305 23.46 7.81 -10.42
C LEU A 305 23.81 8.33 -9.03
N ARG A 306 24.36 9.56 -8.94
CA ARG A 306 24.63 10.23 -7.66
C ARG A 306 23.33 10.52 -6.90
N MET A 307 22.32 11.08 -7.56
CA MET A 307 20.99 11.31 -6.96
C MET A 307 20.36 10.00 -6.49
N GLY A 308 20.48 8.90 -7.25
CA GLY A 308 20.04 7.58 -6.82
C GLY A 308 20.73 7.10 -5.54
N ALA A 309 22.04 7.28 -5.43
CA ALA A 309 22.77 6.90 -4.23
C ALA A 309 22.48 7.82 -3.03
N GLU A 310 22.36 9.13 -3.23
CA GLU A 310 22.23 10.12 -2.15
C GLU A 310 20.78 10.27 -1.66
N GLU A 311 19.81 10.29 -2.56
CA GLU A 311 18.39 10.55 -2.25
C GLU A 311 17.53 9.27 -2.20
N ASP A 312 17.92 8.22 -2.93
CA ASP A 312 17.11 7.01 -3.10
C ASP A 312 17.70 5.81 -2.35
N GLY A 313 18.93 5.92 -1.84
CA GLY A 313 19.64 4.81 -1.17
C GLY A 313 20.00 3.65 -2.08
N VAL A 314 19.90 3.84 -3.39
CA VAL A 314 20.14 2.79 -4.38
C VAL A 314 21.65 2.64 -4.57
N LEU A 315 22.18 1.50 -4.13
CA LEU A 315 23.60 1.19 -4.32
C LEU A 315 23.86 0.83 -5.80
N VAL A 316 24.54 1.74 -6.49
CA VAL A 316 24.93 1.55 -7.89
C VAL A 316 26.35 1.02 -7.97
N SER A 317 26.49 -0.17 -8.56
CA SER A 317 27.77 -0.87 -8.69
C SER A 317 28.39 -0.63 -10.07
N PRO A 318 29.59 -0.02 -10.16
CA PRO A 318 30.32 0.11 -11.41
C PRO A 318 30.91 -1.25 -11.83
N LEU A 319 30.61 -1.67 -13.05
CA LEU A 319 31.00 -2.96 -13.59
C LEU A 319 32.31 -2.82 -14.36
N VAL A 320 33.21 -3.79 -14.21
CA VAL A 320 34.53 -3.76 -14.88
C VAL A 320 34.58 -4.57 -16.17
N SER A 321 33.64 -5.48 -16.38
CA SER A 321 33.61 -6.35 -17.56
C SER A 321 32.20 -6.84 -17.88
N GLY A 322 31.97 -7.15 -19.16
CA GLY A 322 30.79 -7.88 -19.61
C GLY A 322 30.81 -9.37 -19.28
N LEU A 323 31.98 -9.93 -18.96
CA LEU A 323 32.17 -11.32 -18.56
C LEU A 323 31.85 -11.50 -17.07
N THR A 324 30.94 -12.42 -16.77
CA THR A 324 30.48 -12.70 -15.42
C THR A 324 31.18 -13.92 -14.81
N PRO A 325 31.51 -13.92 -13.51
CA PRO A 325 32.01 -15.12 -12.83
C PRO A 325 31.02 -16.29 -12.80
N SER A 326 29.71 -16.02 -12.75
CA SER A 326 28.65 -17.03 -12.76
C SER A 326 27.32 -16.44 -13.24
N GLY A 327 26.46 -17.26 -13.82
CA GLY A 327 25.16 -16.85 -14.36
C GLY A 327 25.26 -16.38 -15.80
N ILE A 328 24.42 -15.41 -16.17
CA ILE A 328 24.38 -14.85 -17.52
C ILE A 328 25.42 -13.73 -17.71
N ASP A 329 26.06 -13.67 -18.88
CA ASP A 329 26.92 -12.53 -19.23
C ASP A 329 26.13 -11.27 -19.57
N LEU A 330 26.78 -10.09 -19.49
CA LEU A 330 26.10 -8.79 -19.63
C LEU A 330 25.60 -8.47 -21.05
N GLY A 331 26.01 -9.28 -22.04
CA GLY A 331 25.49 -9.25 -23.42
C GLY A 331 24.38 -10.27 -23.70
N SER A 332 23.97 -11.05 -22.70
CA SER A 332 22.98 -12.14 -22.86
C SER A 332 21.60 -11.63 -23.30
N PRO A 333 20.84 -12.41 -24.09
CA PRO A 333 19.43 -12.10 -24.37
C PRO A 333 18.55 -12.11 -23.12
N SER A 334 19.01 -12.72 -22.01
CA SER A 334 18.35 -12.64 -20.70
C SER A 334 18.47 -11.25 -20.04
N LEU A 335 19.22 -10.32 -20.63
CA LEU A 335 19.19 -8.89 -20.28
C LEU A 335 18.31 -8.12 -21.27
N ARG A 336 17.02 -8.08 -20.94
CA ARG A 336 15.97 -7.49 -21.79
C ARG A 336 16.07 -5.98 -21.75
N THR A 337 15.99 -5.33 -22.91
CA THR A 337 15.95 -3.87 -22.99
C THR A 337 14.63 -3.36 -22.43
N LEU A 338 14.69 -2.32 -21.60
CA LEU A 338 13.52 -1.66 -21.04
C LEU A 338 13.08 -0.48 -21.90
N THR A 339 11.78 -0.25 -21.94
CA THR A 339 11.16 0.91 -22.57
C THR A 339 10.63 1.83 -21.47
N ALA A 340 10.75 3.14 -21.67
CA ALA A 340 10.22 4.13 -20.74
C ALA A 340 8.68 4.01 -20.64
N PRO A 341 8.10 3.92 -19.43
CA PRO A 341 6.65 3.92 -19.28
C PRO A 341 6.07 5.30 -19.61
N ASN A 342 4.97 5.31 -20.37
CA ASN A 342 4.11 6.47 -20.61
C ASN A 342 2.67 6.09 -20.25
N PRO A 343 2.31 6.08 -18.95
CA PRO A 343 1.03 5.57 -18.50
C PRO A 343 -0.11 6.58 -18.67
N LEU A 344 -1.31 6.05 -18.95
CA LEU A 344 -2.58 6.76 -19.01
C LEU A 344 -3.52 6.24 -17.92
N LEU A 345 -3.78 7.05 -16.89
CA LEU A 345 -4.69 6.75 -15.79
C LEU A 345 -6.10 7.27 -16.07
N VAL A 346 -7.07 6.36 -16.07
CA VAL A 346 -8.48 6.70 -16.23
C VAL A 346 -9.03 7.25 -14.92
N ILE A 347 -9.66 8.43 -14.98
CA ILE A 347 -10.24 9.16 -13.84
C ILE A 347 -11.67 9.62 -14.15
N GLY A 348 -12.29 10.36 -13.22
CA GLY A 348 -13.56 11.05 -13.44
C GLY A 348 -14.80 10.20 -13.14
N SER A 349 -15.91 10.50 -13.80
CA SER A 349 -17.23 9.97 -13.43
C SER A 349 -17.31 8.44 -13.45
N GLY A 350 -17.71 7.86 -12.32
CA GLY A 350 -17.82 6.42 -12.11
C GLY A 350 -16.47 5.72 -11.85
N VAL A 351 -15.37 6.44 -11.72
CA VAL A 351 -14.07 5.91 -11.26
C VAL A 351 -13.82 6.36 -9.83
N SER A 352 -13.26 5.49 -8.99
CA SER A 352 -12.91 5.81 -7.60
C SER A 352 -11.87 6.94 -7.56
N SER A 353 -12.27 8.11 -7.05
CA SER A 353 -11.35 9.23 -6.84
C SER A 353 -10.29 8.90 -5.79
N TYR A 354 -10.62 8.06 -4.80
CA TYR A 354 -9.66 7.58 -3.81
C TYR A 354 -8.55 6.76 -4.46
N GLU A 355 -8.90 5.70 -5.19
CA GLU A 355 -7.90 4.77 -5.74
C GLU A 355 -7.11 5.38 -6.92
N SER A 356 -7.77 6.22 -7.73
CA SER A 356 -7.06 6.97 -8.76
C SER A 356 -6.11 8.01 -8.16
N GLY A 357 -6.49 8.64 -7.04
CA GLY A 357 -5.62 9.53 -6.27
C GLY A 357 -4.43 8.80 -5.64
N GLU A 358 -4.62 7.58 -5.16
CA GLU A 358 -3.53 6.73 -4.63
C GLU A 358 -2.50 6.39 -5.71
N VAL A 359 -2.95 5.96 -6.89
CA VAL A 359 -2.07 5.69 -8.04
C VAL A 359 -1.35 6.96 -8.48
N TRP A 360 -2.07 8.08 -8.61
CA TRP A 360 -1.46 9.34 -9.00
C TRP A 360 -0.40 9.79 -7.99
N HIS A 361 -0.72 9.77 -6.69
CA HIS A 361 0.23 10.11 -5.63
C HIS A 361 1.46 9.19 -5.62
N LEU A 362 1.28 7.88 -5.81
CA LEU A 362 2.38 6.93 -5.91
C LEU A 362 3.34 7.33 -7.04
N LEU A 363 2.82 7.50 -8.26
CA LEU A 363 3.64 7.77 -9.43
C LEU A 363 4.28 9.15 -9.36
N ASP A 364 3.49 10.20 -9.13
CA ASP A 364 3.94 11.59 -9.19
C ASP A 364 4.76 11.97 -7.94
N GLN A 365 4.15 11.88 -6.75
CA GLN A 365 4.75 12.42 -5.54
C GLN A 365 5.84 11.51 -4.96
N ARG A 366 5.65 10.19 -4.99
CA ARG A 366 6.60 9.26 -4.37
C ARG A 366 7.75 8.86 -5.30
N PHE A 367 7.43 8.58 -6.56
CA PHE A 367 8.39 8.03 -7.53
C PHE A 367 8.81 9.01 -8.63
N GLY A 368 8.20 10.19 -8.74
CA GLY A 368 8.56 11.18 -9.76
C GLY A 368 8.33 10.70 -11.21
N ILE A 369 7.41 9.76 -11.39
CA ILE A 369 7.03 9.17 -12.68
C ILE A 369 5.84 9.96 -13.22
N LYS A 370 6.02 10.55 -14.41
CA LYS A 370 4.95 11.28 -15.11
C LYS A 370 3.79 10.33 -15.44
N VAL A 371 2.59 10.71 -15.01
CA VAL A 371 1.33 10.04 -15.36
C VAL A 371 0.41 10.98 -16.12
N ASN A 372 -0.22 10.46 -17.19
CA ASN A 372 -1.23 11.21 -17.94
C ASN A 372 -2.61 10.86 -17.37
N LEU A 373 -3.44 11.85 -17.13
CA LEU A 373 -4.80 11.65 -16.60
C LEU A 373 -5.83 11.85 -17.71
N VAL A 374 -6.82 10.96 -17.80
CA VAL A 374 -7.92 11.07 -18.76
C VAL A 374 -9.25 10.79 -18.09
N GLU A 375 -10.20 11.70 -18.24
CA GLU A 375 -11.57 11.42 -17.84
C GLU A 375 -12.14 10.26 -18.65
N LYS A 376 -12.81 9.30 -17.99
CA LYS A 376 -13.43 8.12 -18.62
C LYS A 376 -14.28 8.49 -19.85
N THR A 377 -15.00 9.61 -19.78
CA THR A 377 -15.87 10.13 -20.85
C THR A 377 -15.10 10.67 -22.06
N ARG A 378 -13.82 11.01 -21.91
CA ARG A 378 -12.94 11.53 -22.97
C ARG A 378 -12.05 10.47 -23.59
N LEU A 379 -11.88 9.32 -22.92
CA LEU A 379 -11.05 8.20 -23.39
C LEU A 379 -11.37 7.76 -24.85
N PRO A 380 -12.64 7.76 -25.32
CA PRO A 380 -12.95 7.46 -26.72
C PRO A 380 -12.28 8.38 -27.74
N ASN A 381 -11.88 9.60 -27.37
CA ASN A 381 -11.24 10.56 -28.27
C ASN A 381 -9.70 10.55 -28.17
N VAL A 382 -9.12 9.68 -27.33
CA VAL A 382 -7.69 9.57 -27.13
C VAL A 382 -7.09 8.48 -28.03
N ASN A 383 -5.96 8.78 -28.66
CA ASN A 383 -5.15 7.78 -29.35
C ASN A 383 -4.39 6.92 -28.32
N LEU A 384 -4.76 5.65 -28.17
CA LEU A 384 -4.13 4.77 -27.19
C LEU A 384 -2.67 4.43 -27.56
N ASP A 385 -2.31 4.48 -28.84
CA ASP A 385 -0.96 4.15 -29.33
C ASP A 385 0.12 5.13 -28.83
N ASP A 386 -0.28 6.32 -28.34
CA ASP A 386 0.64 7.29 -27.73
C ASP A 386 1.12 6.83 -26.33
N TYR A 387 0.47 5.82 -25.75
CA TYR A 387 0.67 5.36 -24.38
C TYR A 387 1.12 3.90 -24.34
N THR A 388 1.97 3.58 -23.37
CA THR A 388 2.42 2.20 -23.15
C THR A 388 1.53 1.43 -22.18
N HIS A 389 0.82 2.15 -21.29
CA HIS A 389 -0.04 1.55 -20.28
C HIS A 389 -1.39 2.25 -20.19
N LEU A 390 -2.45 1.48 -19.97
CA LEU A 390 -3.78 1.94 -19.56
C LEU A 390 -4.01 1.46 -18.13
N LEU A 391 -4.21 2.40 -17.22
CA LEU A 391 -4.38 2.13 -15.78
C LEU A 391 -5.84 2.33 -15.40
N MET A 392 -6.48 1.28 -14.89
CA MET A 392 -7.88 1.25 -14.50
C MET A 392 -8.02 0.76 -13.06
N VAL A 393 -8.57 1.58 -12.18
CA VAL A 393 -8.76 1.27 -10.75
C VAL A 393 -10.21 0.85 -10.48
N ASN A 394 -10.62 0.71 -9.21
CA ASN A 394 -12.04 0.47 -8.91
C ASN A 394 -12.96 1.53 -9.56
N GLY A 395 -13.93 1.09 -10.34
CA GLY A 395 -14.89 1.93 -11.05
C GLY A 395 -15.91 1.14 -11.88
N ASN A 396 -16.88 1.85 -12.46
CA ASN A 396 -17.84 1.31 -13.40
C ASN A 396 -17.41 1.63 -14.85
N TYR A 397 -17.00 0.59 -15.57
CA TYR A 397 -16.55 0.65 -16.96
C TYR A 397 -17.51 0.00 -17.96
N GLY A 398 -18.64 -0.56 -17.50
CA GLY A 398 -19.66 -1.16 -18.39
C GLY A 398 -20.41 -0.15 -19.28
N SER A 399 -20.08 1.14 -19.19
CA SER A 399 -20.62 2.21 -20.03
C SER A 399 -19.79 2.46 -21.30
N PHE A 400 -18.67 1.75 -21.48
CA PHE A 400 -17.93 1.81 -22.75
C PHE A 400 -18.71 1.13 -23.87
N SER A 401 -18.68 1.73 -25.07
CA SER A 401 -19.26 1.14 -26.27
C SER A 401 -18.44 -0.06 -26.76
N GLU A 402 -19.05 -0.91 -27.58
CA GLU A 402 -18.35 -2.04 -28.23
C GLU A 402 -17.11 -1.55 -29.01
N ASP A 403 -17.24 -0.48 -29.80
CA ASP A 403 -16.10 0.13 -30.50
C ASP A 403 -14.92 0.49 -29.57
N MET A 404 -15.22 1.01 -28.37
CA MET A 404 -14.17 1.36 -27.40
C MET A 404 -13.53 0.11 -26.81
N VAL A 405 -14.33 -0.92 -26.51
CA VAL A 405 -13.86 -2.22 -26.01
C VAL A 405 -12.92 -2.86 -27.03
N ASP A 406 -13.31 -2.92 -28.30
CA ASP A 406 -12.51 -3.50 -29.38
C ASP A 406 -11.21 -2.72 -29.58
N ARG A 407 -11.26 -1.39 -29.51
CA ARG A 407 -10.05 -0.56 -29.61
C ARG A 407 -9.07 -0.82 -28.46
N ILE A 408 -9.57 -1.04 -27.24
CA ILE A 408 -8.71 -1.46 -26.11
C ILE A 408 -8.14 -2.85 -26.37
N LYS A 409 -8.95 -3.81 -26.81
CA LYS A 409 -8.49 -5.17 -27.12
C LYS A 409 -7.38 -5.18 -28.16
N ASP A 410 -7.55 -4.44 -29.25
CA ASP A 410 -6.57 -4.36 -30.33
C ASP A 410 -5.29 -3.64 -29.91
N TRP A 411 -5.40 -2.59 -29.10
CA TRP A 411 -4.25 -1.92 -28.51
C TRP A 411 -3.44 -2.86 -27.60
N VAL A 412 -4.10 -3.63 -26.71
CA VAL A 412 -3.42 -4.64 -25.89
C VAL A 412 -2.76 -5.70 -26.77
N ARG A 413 -3.48 -6.26 -27.76
CA ARG A 413 -2.93 -7.24 -28.72
C ARG A 413 -1.71 -6.72 -29.46
N SER A 414 -1.60 -5.40 -29.66
CA SER A 414 -0.50 -4.75 -30.37
C SER A 414 0.72 -4.43 -29.49
N GLY A 415 0.66 -4.69 -28.18
CA GLY A 415 1.77 -4.43 -27.25
C GLY A 415 1.41 -3.58 -26.03
N GLY A 416 0.19 -3.05 -25.96
CA GLY A 416 -0.28 -2.27 -24.82
C GLY A 416 -0.37 -3.10 -23.54
N ILE A 417 -0.08 -2.46 -22.40
CA ILE A 417 -0.19 -3.09 -21.08
C ILE A 417 -1.39 -2.52 -20.33
N LEU A 418 -2.41 -3.36 -20.11
CA LEU A 418 -3.59 -3.00 -19.33
C LEU A 418 -3.40 -3.43 -17.87
N VAL A 419 -3.36 -2.46 -16.95
CA VAL A 419 -3.30 -2.72 -15.50
C VAL A 419 -4.66 -2.40 -14.90
N ALA A 420 -5.34 -3.42 -14.37
CA ALA A 420 -6.68 -3.31 -13.81
C ALA A 420 -6.67 -3.71 -12.34
N SER A 421 -7.32 -2.91 -11.47
CA SER A 421 -7.52 -3.29 -10.06
C SER A 421 -8.99 -3.35 -9.65
N LYS A 422 -9.31 -4.27 -8.71
CA LYS A 422 -10.65 -4.45 -8.14
C LYS A 422 -11.76 -4.58 -9.20
N SER A 423 -12.74 -3.67 -9.23
CA SER A 423 -13.86 -3.80 -10.19
C SER A 423 -13.45 -3.58 -11.65
N ALA A 424 -12.29 -2.97 -11.93
CA ALA A 424 -11.74 -2.99 -13.29
C ALA A 424 -11.41 -4.42 -13.73
N VAL A 425 -10.89 -5.27 -12.83
CA VAL A 425 -10.63 -6.71 -13.12
C VAL A 425 -11.90 -7.41 -13.59
N ARG A 426 -13.03 -7.16 -12.91
CA ARG A 426 -14.34 -7.69 -13.33
C ARG A 426 -14.71 -7.23 -14.75
N TRP A 427 -14.50 -5.95 -15.06
CA TRP A 427 -14.80 -5.44 -16.39
C TRP A 427 -13.91 -6.08 -17.46
N VAL A 428 -12.60 -6.21 -17.20
CA VAL A 428 -11.66 -6.86 -18.12
C VAL A 428 -12.03 -8.34 -18.36
N ASN A 429 -12.48 -9.05 -17.32
CA ASN A 429 -13.01 -10.40 -17.45
C ASN A 429 -14.30 -10.44 -18.30
N SER A 430 -15.24 -9.52 -18.05
CA SER A 430 -16.52 -9.46 -18.77
C SER A 430 -16.40 -9.17 -20.27
N VAL A 431 -15.28 -8.59 -20.70
CA VAL A 431 -14.98 -8.36 -22.11
C VAL A 431 -14.03 -9.43 -22.67
N GLU A 432 -13.77 -10.52 -21.96
CA GLU A 432 -12.96 -11.66 -22.43
C GLU A 432 -11.51 -11.28 -22.78
N LEU A 433 -10.94 -10.29 -22.08
CA LEU A 433 -9.51 -9.97 -22.17
C LEU A 433 -8.64 -10.87 -21.28
N VAL A 434 -9.26 -11.47 -20.28
CA VAL A 434 -8.72 -12.51 -19.40
C VAL A 434 -9.88 -13.45 -19.07
N ALA A 435 -9.60 -14.74 -18.88
CA ALA A 435 -10.58 -15.70 -18.37
C ALA A 435 -10.34 -15.88 -16.86
N LEU A 436 -11.21 -15.31 -16.04
CA LEU A 436 -11.16 -15.41 -14.59
C LEU A 436 -12.46 -16.01 -14.06
N GLU A 437 -12.31 -16.96 -13.15
CA GLU A 437 -13.42 -17.57 -12.42
C GLU A 437 -13.47 -16.97 -11.01
N ASN A 438 -14.68 -16.68 -10.53
CA ASN A 438 -14.83 -16.32 -9.12
C ASN A 438 -14.81 -17.63 -8.34
N VAL A 439 -14.16 -17.65 -7.17
CA VAL A 439 -14.28 -18.80 -6.26
C VAL A 439 -15.76 -19.01 -6.00
N ASP A 440 -16.23 -20.24 -6.24
CA ASP A 440 -17.64 -20.56 -6.21
C ASP A 440 -18.28 -20.03 -4.92
N ASN A 441 -19.33 -19.23 -5.11
CA ASN A 441 -20.32 -19.07 -4.08
C ASN A 441 -21.15 -20.35 -4.12
N ASP A 442 -20.62 -21.42 -3.54
CA ASP A 442 -21.49 -22.30 -2.78
C ASP A 442 -22.07 -21.42 -1.66
N GLU A 443 -23.06 -20.58 -2.00
CA GLU A 443 -24.20 -20.44 -1.10
C GLU A 443 -24.56 -21.88 -0.83
N ALA A 444 -24.19 -22.37 0.35
CA ALA A 444 -24.59 -23.69 0.82
C ALA A 444 -26.01 -23.89 0.31
N SER A 445 -26.18 -24.85 -0.59
CA SER A 445 -27.44 -25.17 -1.22
C SER A 445 -28.53 -25.10 -0.15
N GLU A 446 -29.29 -24.00 -0.10
CA GLU A 446 -30.53 -23.89 0.67
C GLU A 446 -31.62 -24.72 -0.02
N GLU A 447 -31.24 -25.90 -0.53
CA GLU A 447 -32.17 -26.95 -0.83
C GLU A 447 -32.54 -27.59 0.52
N ASP A 448 -33.73 -27.21 1.01
CA ASP A 448 -34.49 -27.81 2.13
C ASP A 448 -34.48 -27.13 3.52
N GLU A 449 -34.30 -25.81 3.64
CA GLU A 449 -34.76 -25.10 4.84
C GLU A 449 -35.86 -24.07 4.53
N THR A 450 -37.03 -24.21 5.17
CA THR A 450 -38.03 -23.13 5.19
C THR A 450 -37.36 -21.87 5.76
N PRO A 451 -37.42 -20.72 5.04
CA PRO A 451 -36.71 -19.53 5.47
C PRO A 451 -37.20 -19.08 6.84
N GLN A 452 -36.30 -19.10 7.82
CA GLN A 452 -36.61 -18.68 9.18
C GLN A 452 -36.82 -17.16 9.22
N ARG A 453 -37.89 -16.71 9.90
CA ARG A 453 -38.16 -15.28 10.07
C ARG A 453 -37.15 -14.65 11.03
N ILE A 454 -36.18 -13.92 10.49
CA ILE A 454 -35.24 -13.09 11.24
C ILE A 454 -35.82 -11.68 11.43
N PRO A 455 -35.65 -11.02 12.61
CA PRO A 455 -36.06 -9.63 12.79
C PRO A 455 -35.36 -8.68 11.80
N TYR A 456 -36.13 -7.86 11.08
CA TYR A 456 -35.60 -6.89 10.11
C TYR A 456 -34.54 -5.94 10.71
N ALA A 457 -34.66 -5.60 11.99
CA ALA A 457 -33.69 -4.76 12.70
C ALA A 457 -32.25 -5.35 12.71
N ARG A 458 -32.11 -6.67 12.52
CA ARG A 458 -30.81 -7.32 12.43
C ARG A 458 -30.21 -7.33 11.02
N ALA A 459 -30.99 -7.04 9.98
CA ALA A 459 -30.55 -7.20 8.59
C ALA A 459 -29.25 -6.42 8.30
N GLY A 460 -29.14 -5.19 8.80
CA GLY A 460 -27.92 -4.38 8.66
C GLY A 460 -26.72 -5.03 9.35
N ALA A 461 -26.86 -5.41 10.61
CA ALA A 461 -25.78 -6.04 11.40
C ALA A 461 -25.36 -7.40 10.80
N ASP A 462 -26.33 -8.27 10.47
CA ASP A 462 -26.06 -9.59 9.89
C ASP A 462 -25.41 -9.49 8.50
N SER A 463 -25.75 -8.45 7.72
CA SER A 463 -25.09 -8.19 6.43
C SER A 463 -23.68 -7.63 6.59
N GLY A 464 -23.49 -6.69 7.54
CA GLY A 464 -22.20 -6.06 7.80
C GLY A 464 -21.17 -7.03 8.36
N SER A 465 -21.59 -7.96 9.23
CA SER A 465 -20.71 -8.98 9.82
C SER A 465 -20.20 -10.00 8.80
N ARG A 466 -20.80 -10.08 7.60
CA ARG A 466 -20.31 -10.94 6.51
C ARG A 466 -19.29 -10.25 5.62
N LEU A 467 -19.02 -8.95 5.81
CA LEU A 467 -18.07 -8.20 5.00
C LEU A 467 -16.64 -8.37 5.53
N THR A 468 -15.70 -8.62 4.61
CA THR A 468 -14.28 -8.42 4.86
C THR A 468 -13.96 -6.92 4.75
N SER A 469 -14.19 -6.20 5.84
CA SER A 469 -13.99 -4.75 5.95
C SER A 469 -12.56 -4.40 6.37
N GLY A 470 -11.59 -4.76 5.53
CA GLY A 470 -10.19 -4.37 5.70
C GLY A 470 -9.43 -5.25 6.69
N ALA A 471 -8.91 -6.38 6.20
CA ALA A 471 -8.08 -7.33 6.94
C ALA A 471 -6.75 -7.57 6.21
N ILE A 472 -5.78 -8.15 6.92
CA ILE A 472 -4.43 -8.40 6.43
C ILE A 472 -4.23 -9.90 6.29
N PHE A 473 -3.71 -10.29 5.13
CA PHE A 473 -3.52 -11.68 4.77
C PHE A 473 -2.13 -11.93 4.18
N GLU A 474 -1.57 -13.11 4.41
CA GLU A 474 -0.29 -13.56 3.85
C GLU A 474 -0.50 -14.11 2.44
N ALA A 475 0.39 -13.74 1.53
CA ALA A 475 0.43 -14.25 0.17
C ALA A 475 1.85 -14.63 -0.25
N HIS A 476 1.96 -15.66 -1.08
CA HIS A 476 3.19 -16.06 -1.76
C HIS A 476 3.40 -15.25 -3.05
N VAL A 477 4.65 -14.97 -3.37
CA VAL A 477 5.07 -14.26 -4.60
C VAL A 477 5.99 -15.16 -5.42
N ASP A 478 5.75 -15.27 -6.73
CA ASP A 478 6.74 -15.80 -7.66
C ASP A 478 7.75 -14.71 -8.06
N ASN A 479 8.88 -14.68 -7.34
CA ASN A 479 10.00 -13.77 -7.56
C ASN A 479 10.71 -13.97 -8.92
N THR A 480 10.41 -15.03 -9.66
CA THR A 480 10.97 -15.26 -11.00
C THR A 480 10.11 -14.64 -12.11
N HIS A 481 8.84 -14.34 -11.81
CA HIS A 481 7.95 -13.60 -12.70
C HIS A 481 8.24 -12.09 -12.63
N PRO A 482 8.21 -11.34 -13.75
CA PRO A 482 8.55 -9.91 -13.75
C PRO A 482 7.75 -9.04 -12.77
N LEU A 483 6.52 -9.42 -12.45
CA LEU A 483 5.71 -8.75 -11.44
C LEU A 483 6.17 -9.00 -10.00
N GLY A 484 6.88 -10.10 -9.73
CA GLY A 484 7.40 -10.46 -8.41
C GLY A 484 8.81 -9.94 -8.10
N TYR A 485 9.49 -9.30 -9.07
CA TYR A 485 10.87 -8.83 -8.89
C TYR A 485 11.00 -7.85 -7.70
N GLY A 486 12.02 -8.08 -6.86
CA GLY A 486 12.36 -7.23 -5.72
C GLY A 486 11.32 -7.17 -4.60
N LEU A 487 10.44 -8.18 -4.52
CA LEU A 487 9.53 -8.42 -3.40
C LEU A 487 10.06 -9.58 -2.54
N HIS A 488 9.54 -9.74 -1.33
CA HIS A 488 9.78 -10.95 -0.54
C HIS A 488 8.92 -12.12 -1.04
N ASP A 489 9.35 -13.35 -0.80
CA ASP A 489 8.62 -14.58 -1.18
C ASP A 489 7.25 -14.68 -0.50
N LYS A 490 7.12 -14.02 0.66
CA LYS A 490 5.88 -13.80 1.39
C LYS A 490 5.64 -12.32 1.63
N ILE A 491 4.41 -11.87 1.39
CA ILE A 491 4.00 -10.49 1.61
C ILE A 491 2.66 -10.41 2.36
N ALA A 492 2.45 -9.31 3.06
CA ALA A 492 1.17 -8.98 3.69
C ALA A 492 0.31 -8.12 2.76
N VAL A 493 -0.87 -8.62 2.41
CA VAL A 493 -1.83 -7.99 1.50
C VAL A 493 -3.02 -7.47 2.29
N PHE A 494 -3.36 -6.19 2.10
CA PHE A 494 -4.58 -5.62 2.65
C PHE A 494 -5.77 -5.88 1.73
N ARG A 495 -6.88 -6.34 2.30
CA ARG A 495 -8.09 -6.68 1.57
C ARG A 495 -9.33 -6.11 2.23
N ASN A 496 -10.13 -5.41 1.44
CA ASN A 496 -11.41 -4.83 1.85
C ASN A 496 -12.56 -5.18 0.89
N SER A 497 -12.60 -6.43 0.42
CA SER A 497 -13.66 -6.91 -0.47
C SER A 497 -13.90 -8.41 -0.35
N ASN A 498 -15.11 -8.86 -0.67
CA ASN A 498 -15.50 -10.28 -0.71
C ASN A 498 -15.49 -10.80 -2.17
N ARG A 499 -14.44 -10.53 -2.93
CA ARG A 499 -14.33 -10.95 -4.35
C ARG A 499 -13.12 -11.83 -4.56
N TYR A 500 -13.32 -13.13 -4.52
CA TYR A 500 -12.26 -14.11 -4.59
C TYR A 500 -12.16 -14.62 -6.02
N ILE A 501 -10.94 -14.68 -6.55
CA ILE A 501 -10.67 -15.13 -7.92
C ILE A 501 -9.87 -16.41 -7.83
N GLU A 502 -10.31 -17.44 -8.55
CA GLU A 502 -9.56 -18.70 -8.62
C GLU A 502 -8.23 -18.49 -9.34
N PRO A 503 -7.20 -19.29 -9.00
CA PRO A 503 -5.99 -19.36 -9.80
C PRO A 503 -6.32 -19.69 -11.26
N VAL A 504 -5.69 -19.00 -12.21
CA VAL A 504 -5.88 -19.30 -13.63
C VAL A 504 -5.20 -20.60 -14.03
N ASP A 505 -5.74 -21.28 -15.05
CA ASP A 505 -5.20 -22.53 -15.59
C ASP A 505 -3.72 -22.46 -15.97
N ASN A 506 -3.28 -21.30 -16.49
CA ASN A 506 -1.87 -21.08 -16.78
C ASN A 506 -1.10 -20.94 -15.46
N PRO A 507 -0.29 -21.93 -15.04
CA PRO A 507 0.36 -21.90 -13.73
C PRO A 507 1.35 -20.74 -13.59
N TYR A 508 1.87 -20.22 -14.71
CA TYR A 508 2.80 -19.08 -14.74
C TYR A 508 2.09 -17.72 -14.71
N GLY A 509 0.75 -17.71 -14.81
CA GLY A 509 -0.06 -16.50 -14.74
C GLY A 509 -0.43 -16.10 -13.31
N ASN A 510 -0.33 -17.01 -12.34
CA ASN A 510 -0.61 -16.78 -10.93
C ASN A 510 0.63 -16.23 -10.22
N VAL A 511 0.83 -14.92 -10.26
CA VAL A 511 2.06 -14.28 -9.76
C VAL A 511 2.06 -14.17 -8.25
N VAL A 512 0.91 -13.80 -7.68
CA VAL A 512 0.73 -13.67 -6.24
C VAL A 512 -0.54 -14.40 -5.85
N GLN A 513 -0.43 -15.29 -4.88
CA GLN A 513 -1.53 -16.13 -4.40
C GLN A 513 -1.55 -16.10 -2.88
N TYR A 514 -2.74 -16.06 -2.29
CA TYR A 514 -2.88 -16.25 -0.85
C TYR A 514 -2.31 -17.61 -0.43
N THR A 515 -1.76 -17.70 0.78
CA THR A 515 -1.29 -18.99 1.30
C THR A 515 -2.48 -19.86 1.69
N SER A 516 -2.21 -21.13 2.03
CA SER A 516 -3.24 -22.05 2.55
C SER A 516 -3.71 -21.70 3.97
N ASP A 517 -2.94 -20.91 4.70
CA ASP A 517 -3.32 -20.29 5.99
C ASP A 517 -3.03 -18.78 5.93
N PRO A 518 -3.89 -18.01 5.25
CA PRO A 518 -3.54 -16.65 4.87
C PRO A 518 -3.84 -15.64 5.98
N PHE A 519 -4.51 -15.97 7.07
CA PHE A 519 -4.97 -14.97 8.03
C PHE A 519 -3.83 -14.42 8.91
N LEU A 520 -3.60 -13.09 8.86
CA LEU A 520 -2.60 -12.43 9.70
C LEU A 520 -3.23 -11.53 10.77
N SER A 521 -4.23 -10.73 10.41
CA SER A 521 -4.81 -9.72 11.29
C SER A 521 -6.12 -9.18 10.73
N GLY A 522 -7.02 -8.71 11.60
CA GLY A 522 -8.32 -8.15 11.22
C GLY A 522 -9.49 -9.11 11.41
N TYR A 523 -10.65 -8.70 10.95
CA TYR A 523 -11.88 -9.49 11.02
C TYR A 523 -12.20 -10.14 9.66
N VAL A 524 -12.49 -11.43 9.69
CA VAL A 524 -12.96 -12.23 8.56
C VAL A 524 -13.82 -13.38 9.10
N THR A 525 -14.89 -13.75 8.38
CA THR A 525 -15.68 -14.94 8.72
C THR A 525 -14.96 -16.20 8.25
N ASP A 526 -15.23 -17.35 8.88
CA ASP A 526 -14.65 -18.63 8.46
C ASP A 526 -14.97 -18.95 6.99
N GLU A 527 -16.21 -18.70 6.55
CA GLU A 527 -16.65 -18.88 5.16
C GLU A 527 -15.82 -18.02 4.17
N ASN A 528 -15.59 -16.75 4.50
CA ASN A 528 -14.80 -15.85 3.66
C ASN A 528 -13.32 -16.21 3.68
N LEU A 529 -12.81 -16.73 4.80
CA LEU A 529 -11.44 -17.19 4.92
C LEU A 529 -11.22 -18.45 4.08
N ASP A 530 -12.18 -19.38 4.08
CA ASP A 530 -12.14 -20.58 3.24
C ASP A 530 -12.10 -20.23 1.75
N LYS A 531 -12.93 -19.27 1.30
CA LYS A 531 -12.91 -18.76 -0.09
C LYS A 531 -11.61 -18.02 -0.45
N LEU A 532 -10.87 -17.52 0.54
CA LEU A 532 -9.65 -16.76 0.32
C LEU A 532 -8.42 -17.66 0.14
N ARG A 533 -8.40 -18.84 0.77
CA ARG A 533 -7.26 -19.77 0.73
C ARG A 533 -6.89 -20.09 -0.72
N ASP A 534 -5.59 -20.02 -1.01
CA ASP A 534 -5.00 -20.32 -2.32
C ASP A 534 -5.52 -19.47 -3.51
N SER A 535 -6.44 -18.54 -3.27
CA SER A 535 -7.01 -17.65 -4.29
C SER A 535 -6.00 -16.61 -4.77
N ALA A 536 -6.26 -16.03 -5.94
CA ALA A 536 -5.32 -15.14 -6.60
C ALA A 536 -5.38 -13.70 -6.07
N VAL A 537 -4.21 -13.09 -5.90
CA VAL A 537 -4.03 -11.66 -5.59
C VAL A 537 -3.63 -10.87 -6.84
N ALA A 538 -2.69 -11.41 -7.62
CA ALA A 538 -2.19 -10.78 -8.83
C ALA A 538 -2.01 -11.82 -9.94
N ILE A 539 -2.65 -11.55 -11.08
CA ILE A 539 -2.65 -12.40 -12.26
C ILE A 539 -2.03 -11.65 -13.43
N SER A 540 -1.23 -12.36 -14.21
CA SER A 540 -0.62 -11.89 -15.45
C SER A 540 -1.15 -12.73 -16.61
N HIS A 541 -1.77 -12.09 -17.59
CA HIS A 541 -2.29 -12.75 -18.77
C HIS A 541 -1.80 -12.06 -20.04
N ARG A 542 -1.09 -12.81 -20.90
CA ARG A 542 -0.52 -12.25 -22.13
C ARG A 542 -1.55 -12.28 -23.25
N VAL A 543 -1.75 -11.15 -23.92
CA VAL A 543 -2.71 -11.01 -25.02
C VAL A 543 -1.98 -10.45 -26.25
N GLY A 544 -1.75 -11.29 -27.26
CA GLY A 544 -0.97 -10.91 -28.44
C GLY A 544 0.46 -10.49 -28.10
N GLY A 545 0.81 -9.26 -28.43
CA GLY A 545 2.09 -8.62 -28.09
C GLY A 545 2.14 -7.99 -26.69
N GLY A 546 0.99 -7.65 -26.11
CA GLY A 546 0.87 -6.99 -24.81
C GLY A 546 0.39 -7.92 -23.70
N ALA A 547 -0.09 -7.32 -22.60
CA ALA A 547 -0.52 -8.06 -21.42
C ALA A 547 -1.63 -7.34 -20.65
N VAL A 548 -2.42 -8.15 -19.96
CA VAL A 548 -3.40 -7.76 -18.95
C VAL A 548 -2.84 -8.17 -17.60
N ILE A 549 -2.74 -7.20 -16.69
CA ILE A 549 -2.30 -7.41 -15.31
C ILE A 549 -3.50 -7.12 -14.41
N ALA A 550 -4.04 -8.17 -13.80
CA ALA A 550 -5.20 -8.12 -12.93
C ALA A 550 -4.76 -8.16 -11.47
N LEU A 551 -4.98 -7.04 -10.76
CA LEU A 551 -4.71 -6.87 -9.35
C LEU A 551 -6.04 -6.97 -8.60
N VAL A 552 -6.34 -8.13 -8.03
CA VAL A 552 -7.64 -8.41 -7.41
C VAL A 552 -7.89 -7.46 -6.25
N ASP A 553 -6.85 -7.25 -5.45
CA ASP A 553 -6.82 -6.28 -4.36
C ASP A 553 -6.22 -4.94 -4.79
N ASN A 554 -6.36 -3.92 -3.93
CA ASN A 554 -5.73 -2.62 -4.18
C ASN A 554 -4.31 -2.60 -3.57
N PRO A 555 -3.23 -2.64 -4.38
CA PRO A 555 -1.88 -2.67 -3.85
C PRO A 555 -1.40 -1.31 -3.31
N ASN A 556 -2.18 -0.24 -3.49
CA ASN A 556 -1.81 1.13 -3.17
C ASN A 556 -2.67 1.73 -2.04
N PHE A 557 -3.40 0.90 -1.30
CA PHE A 557 -4.43 1.32 -0.34
C PHE A 557 -4.01 2.53 0.50
N ARG A 558 -4.77 3.63 0.36
CA ARG A 558 -4.61 4.95 1.00
C ARG A 558 -3.21 5.57 0.88
N GLY A 559 -2.36 5.09 -0.02
CA GLY A 559 -0.95 5.47 -0.10
C GLY A 559 -0.09 5.02 1.08
N VAL A 560 -0.63 4.20 1.99
CA VAL A 560 0.06 3.73 3.21
C VAL A 560 0.53 2.28 3.11
N TRP A 561 0.04 1.52 2.12
CA TRP A 561 0.50 0.15 1.87
C TRP A 561 1.76 0.14 0.99
N TYR A 562 2.94 0.11 1.63
CA TYR A 562 4.23 0.05 0.94
C TYR A 562 4.56 -1.39 0.51
N GLY A 563 4.10 -2.39 1.28
CA GLY A 563 4.45 -3.79 1.07
C GLY A 563 4.01 -4.38 -0.27
N THR A 564 2.97 -3.83 -0.90
CA THR A 564 2.40 -4.37 -2.16
C THR A 564 2.54 -3.43 -3.35
N ASN A 565 2.79 -2.13 -3.15
CA ASN A 565 2.74 -1.15 -4.24
C ASN A 565 3.82 -1.35 -5.31
N LYS A 566 4.90 -2.08 -4.99
CA LYS A 566 5.92 -2.48 -5.98
C LYS A 566 5.34 -3.39 -7.07
N LEU A 567 4.27 -4.15 -6.81
CA LEU A 567 3.54 -4.88 -7.86
C LEU A 567 3.07 -3.93 -8.98
N TYR A 568 2.59 -2.75 -8.59
CA TYR A 568 2.12 -1.73 -9.54
C TYR A 568 3.29 -1.10 -10.33
N LEU A 569 4.44 -0.90 -9.68
CA LEU A 569 5.65 -0.38 -10.33
C LEU A 569 6.27 -1.42 -11.26
N ASN A 570 6.27 -2.70 -10.87
CA ASN A 570 6.72 -3.81 -11.70
C ASN A 570 5.83 -3.96 -12.92
N ALA A 571 4.51 -3.75 -12.79
CA ALA A 571 3.60 -3.72 -13.93
C ALA A 571 4.01 -2.64 -14.96
N LEU A 572 4.38 -1.45 -14.48
CA LEU A 572 4.80 -0.32 -15.34
C LEU A 572 6.16 -0.53 -16.02
N PHE A 573 7.17 -0.99 -15.28
CA PHE A 573 8.52 -1.11 -15.82
C PHE A 573 8.76 -2.44 -16.53
N PHE A 574 8.08 -3.50 -16.11
CA PHE A 574 8.35 -4.87 -16.57
C PHE A 574 7.18 -5.54 -17.28
N GLY A 575 6.01 -4.91 -17.39
CA GLY A 575 4.86 -5.48 -18.12
C GLY A 575 5.19 -5.90 -19.56
N SER A 576 6.03 -5.13 -20.25
CA SER A 576 6.48 -5.41 -21.63
C SER A 576 7.42 -6.60 -21.79
N ILE A 577 8.03 -7.09 -20.69
CA ILE A 577 8.95 -8.23 -20.72
C ILE A 577 8.29 -9.54 -20.25
N ILE A 578 7.01 -9.51 -19.90
CA ILE A 578 6.23 -10.70 -19.58
C ILE A 578 6.19 -11.61 -20.81
N ASN A 579 6.75 -12.81 -20.66
CA ASN A 579 6.87 -13.76 -21.75
C ASN A 579 5.56 -14.52 -21.98
N ARG A 580 5.39 -15.06 -23.19
CA ARG A 580 4.35 -16.05 -23.43
C ARG A 580 4.74 -17.35 -22.73
N THR A 581 3.85 -17.86 -21.89
CA THR A 581 4.03 -19.08 -21.12
C THR A 581 2.87 -20.02 -21.45
N GLY A 582 3.16 -21.16 -22.08
CA GLY A 582 2.14 -22.11 -22.55
C GLY A 582 1.29 -21.60 -23.73
N GLU A 583 0.67 -22.53 -24.45
CA GLU A 583 -0.37 -22.25 -25.46
C GLU A 583 -1.75 -22.26 -24.84
#